data_AF-A0A645IV93-F1
#
_entry.id   AF-A0A645IV93-F1
#
_cell.length_a   1.000
_cell.length_b   1.000
_cell.length_c   1.000
_cell.angle_alpha   90.00
_cell.angle_beta   90.00
_cell.angle_gamma   90.00
#
_symmetry.space_group_name_H-M   'P 1'
#
loop_
_entity.id
_entity.type
_entity.pdbx_description
1 polymer ?
#
loop_
_entity_poly.entity_id
_entity_poly.type
_entity_poly.pdbx_seq_one_letter_code
_entity_poly.pdbx_strand_id
1 'polypeptide(L)'
;MLVDAFGVSIGSLLGTSTITAYVESAAGVSAGGRTGLTAVVCGLLFFLALFFTPLAGLIPDAATAPALIIVGALMMEGVRHIDFSDFTESLPAFLTIVLMPFTYSIANGISAGLVVYPLLKLITGRGREVHWIIYVLAVLVVARFIFLSE
;
A
#
# COMPACT_ATOMS: atom_id res chain seq x y z
N MET A 1 9.52 8.10 7.96
CA MET A 1 8.28 8.90 7.79
C MET A 1 8.51 10.22 7.07
N LEU A 2 9.44 11.10 7.47
CA LEU A 2 9.73 12.33 6.70
C LEU A 2 10.19 12.05 5.26
N VAL A 3 11.22 11.21 5.08
CA VAL A 3 11.74 10.82 3.76
C VAL A 3 10.65 10.17 2.89
N ASP A 4 9.80 9.36 3.50
CA ASP A 4 8.69 8.66 2.82
C ASP A 4 7.62 9.65 2.34
N ALA A 5 7.20 10.59 3.20
CA ALA A 5 6.25 11.64 2.84
C ALA A 5 6.78 12.56 1.71
N PHE A 6 8.06 12.95 1.79
CA PHE A 6 8.71 13.71 0.72
C PHE A 6 8.81 12.90 -0.58
N GLY A 7 9.19 11.63 -0.48
CA GLY A 7 9.26 10.72 -1.62
C GLY A 7 7.92 10.57 -2.33
N VAL A 8 6.86 10.27 -1.58
CA VAL A 8 5.49 10.16 -2.12
C VAL A 8 5.02 11.46 -2.77
N SER A 9 5.27 12.61 -2.13
CA SER A 9 4.83 13.91 -2.64
C SER A 9 5.55 14.29 -3.94
N ILE A 10 6.86 14.03 -4.02
CA ILE A 10 7.63 14.30 -5.24
C ILE A 10 7.25 13.29 -6.33
N GLY A 11 7.07 12.01 -5.99
CA GLY A 11 6.66 10.98 -6.94
C GLY A 11 5.31 11.28 -7.58
N SER A 12 4.31 11.65 -6.78
CA SER A 12 2.99 12.01 -7.28
C SER A 12 3.02 13.27 -8.17
N LEU A 13 3.85 14.26 -7.85
CA LEU A 13 4.10 15.43 -8.71
C LEU A 13 4.75 15.08 -10.04
N LEU A 14 5.59 14.04 -10.07
CA LEU A 14 6.21 13.52 -11.28
C LEU A 14 5.30 12.54 -12.04
N GLY A 15 4.05 12.36 -11.59
CA GLY A 15 3.06 11.48 -12.23
C GLY A 15 3.27 9.99 -11.97
N THR A 16 4.07 9.63 -10.96
CA THR A 16 4.30 8.23 -10.59
C THR A 16 3.32 7.77 -9.50
N SER A 17 3.15 6.45 -9.40
CA SER A 17 2.38 5.85 -8.30
C SER A 17 3.08 6.06 -6.95
N THR A 18 2.33 5.91 -5.86
CA THR A 18 2.84 6.08 -4.49
C THR A 18 4.06 5.19 -4.24
N ILE A 19 5.18 5.83 -3.91
CA ILE A 19 6.44 5.15 -3.59
C ILE A 19 6.41 4.72 -2.11
N THR A 20 6.85 3.51 -1.80
CA THR A 20 6.97 3.04 -0.42
C THR A 20 8.14 2.07 -0.27
N ALA A 21 8.53 1.78 0.97
CA ALA A 21 9.56 0.78 1.25
C ALA A 21 9.01 -0.63 0.94
N TYR A 22 9.64 -1.32 -0.02
CA TYR A 22 9.23 -2.67 -0.42
C TYR A 22 9.88 -3.75 0.44
N VAL A 23 9.20 -4.90 0.56
CA VAL A 23 9.69 -6.10 1.28
C VAL A 23 11.06 -6.54 0.77
N GLU A 24 11.34 -6.35 -0.52
CA GLU A 24 12.63 -6.71 -1.14
C GLU A 24 13.80 -5.87 -0.58
N SER A 25 13.53 -4.70 -0.01
CA SER A 25 14.54 -3.91 0.70
C SER A 25 15.07 -4.65 1.93
N ALA A 26 14.25 -5.51 2.56
CA ALA A 26 14.70 -6.36 3.67
C ALA A 26 15.74 -7.39 3.22
N ALA A 27 15.63 -7.91 1.99
CA ALA A 27 16.65 -8.78 1.41
C ALA A 27 17.97 -8.01 1.22
N GLY A 28 17.92 -6.76 0.76
CA GLY A 28 19.09 -5.88 0.68
C GLY A 28 19.77 -5.64 2.04
N VAL A 29 19.00 -5.50 3.11
CA VAL A 29 19.53 -5.40 4.48
C VAL A 29 20.17 -6.72 4.93
N SER A 30 19.53 -7.86 4.65
CA SER A 30 20.08 -9.20 4.98
C SER A 30 21.38 -9.51 4.24
N ALA A 31 21.56 -8.98 3.03
CA ALA A 31 22.77 -9.10 2.24
C ALA A 31 23.91 -8.17 2.71
N GLY A 32 23.69 -7.39 3.78
CA GLY A 32 24.70 -6.50 4.37
C GLY A 32 24.50 -5.01 4.06
N GLY A 33 23.44 -4.63 3.36
CA GLY A 33 23.06 -3.24 3.10
C GLY A 33 22.61 -2.53 4.38
N ARG A 34 23.54 -1.94 5.12
CA ARG A 34 23.27 -1.28 6.41
C ARG A 34 23.36 0.24 6.38
N THR A 35 23.67 0.82 5.22
CA THR A 35 23.85 2.27 5.06
C THR A 35 22.90 2.84 4.01
N GLY A 36 22.55 4.13 4.15
CA GLY A 36 21.76 4.86 3.15
C GLY A 36 22.44 4.93 1.78
N LEU A 37 23.77 4.75 1.72
CA LEU A 37 24.51 4.64 0.46
C LEU A 37 24.00 3.47 -0.39
N THR A 38 23.57 2.36 0.23
CA THR A 38 22.97 1.22 -0.47
C THR A 38 21.72 1.62 -1.22
N ALA A 39 20.85 2.42 -0.57
CA ALA A 39 19.62 2.91 -1.19
C ALA A 39 19.91 3.90 -2.33
N VAL A 40 20.91 4.79 -2.17
CA VAL A 40 21.34 5.73 -3.21
C VAL A 40 21.90 5.00 -4.42
N VAL A 41 22.80 4.04 -4.22
CA VAL A 41 23.38 3.24 -5.31
C VAL A 41 22.31 2.42 -6.02
N CYS A 42 21.41 1.78 -5.26
CA CYS A 42 20.30 1.03 -5.83
C CYS A 42 19.40 1.94 -6.69
N GLY A 43 19.04 3.12 -6.18
CA GLY A 43 18.26 4.12 -6.94
C GLY A 43 18.96 4.59 -8.22
N LEU A 44 20.28 4.83 -8.17
CA LEU A 44 21.07 5.20 -9.34
C LEU A 44 21.12 4.07 -10.38
N LEU A 45 21.31 2.82 -9.93
CA LEU A 45 21.29 1.66 -10.80
C LEU A 45 19.91 1.43 -11.44
N PHE A 46 18.82 1.63 -10.69
CA PHE A 46 17.46 1.60 -11.25
C PHE A 46 17.22 2.72 -12.25
N PHE A 47 17.75 3.92 -12.01
CA PHE A 47 17.70 5.01 -12.97
C PHE A 47 18.45 4.67 -14.26
N LEU A 48 19.64 4.08 -14.16
CA LEU A 48 20.39 3.59 -15.32
C LEU A 48 19.69 2.41 -16.01
N ALA A 49 18.98 1.56 -15.27
CA ALA A 49 18.21 0.45 -15.81
C ALA A 49 17.08 0.92 -16.74
N LEU A 50 16.61 2.17 -16.62
CA LEU A 50 15.59 2.73 -17.52
C LEU A 50 16.04 2.73 -18.99
N PHE A 51 17.34 2.86 -19.27
CA PHE A 51 17.86 2.74 -20.64
C PHE A 51 17.77 1.31 -21.18
N PHE A 52 17.73 0.32 -20.30
CA PHE A 52 17.59 -1.10 -20.62
C PHE A 52 16.15 -1.61 -20.52
N THR A 53 15.17 -0.74 -20.22
CA THR A 53 13.73 -1.06 -20.25
C THR A 53 13.28 -1.86 -21.48
N PRO A 54 13.72 -1.56 -22.73
CA PRO A 54 13.30 -2.36 -23.89
C PRO A 54 13.75 -3.82 -23.82
N LEU A 55 14.80 -4.16 -23.09
CA LEU A 55 15.21 -5.56 -22.85
C LEU A 55 14.31 -6.23 -21.81
N ALA A 56 13.87 -5.50 -20.79
CA ALA A 56 12.95 -6.01 -19.78
C ALA A 56 11.59 -6.39 -20.38
N GLY A 57 11.13 -5.65 -21.40
CA GLY A 57 9.88 -5.95 -22.12
C GLY A 57 9.92 -7.23 -22.97
N LEU A 58 11.08 -7.87 -23.15
CA LEU A 58 11.19 -9.16 -23.83
C LEU A 58 10.86 -10.35 -22.91
N ILE A 59 10.78 -10.13 -21.60
CA ILE A 59 10.51 -11.17 -20.62
C ILE A 59 9.02 -11.53 -20.68
N PRO A 60 8.65 -12.80 -20.93
CA PRO A 60 7.25 -13.20 -20.94
C PRO A 60 6.58 -13.02 -19.57
N ASP A 61 5.31 -12.62 -19.54
CA ASP A 61 4.53 -12.47 -18.30
C ASP A 61 4.43 -13.78 -17.50
N ALA A 62 4.45 -14.92 -18.18
CA ALA A 62 4.47 -16.23 -17.54
C ALA A 62 5.74 -16.46 -16.68
N ALA A 63 6.84 -15.75 -16.97
CA ALA A 63 8.07 -15.82 -16.19
C ALA A 63 8.05 -14.89 -14.97
N THR A 64 7.34 -13.77 -15.04
CA THR A 64 7.25 -12.78 -13.92
C THR A 64 6.13 -13.12 -12.95
N ALA A 65 5.05 -13.76 -13.40
CA ALA A 65 3.91 -14.10 -12.55
C ALA A 65 4.25 -14.95 -11.30
N PRO A 66 5.05 -16.02 -11.37
CA PRO A 66 5.43 -16.80 -10.18
C PRO A 66 6.19 -15.96 -9.14
N ALA A 67 7.05 -15.05 -9.60
CA ALA A 67 7.79 -14.16 -8.72
C ALA A 67 6.82 -13.22 -7.98
N LEU A 68 5.87 -12.60 -8.70
CA LEU A 68 4.86 -11.73 -8.10
C LEU A 68 3.94 -12.47 -7.11
N ILE A 69 3.60 -13.74 -7.38
CA ILE A 69 2.82 -14.57 -6.45
C ILE A 69 3.58 -14.80 -5.14
N ILE A 70 4.87 -15.12 -5.21
CA ILE A 70 5.71 -15.32 -4.01
C ILE A 70 5.85 -14.01 -3.23
N VAL A 71 6.11 -12.89 -3.91
CA VAL A 71 6.19 -11.57 -3.27
C VAL A 71 4.88 -11.23 -2.57
N GLY A 72 3.74 -11.44 -3.22
CA GLY A 72 2.43 -11.24 -2.61
C GLY A 72 2.20 -12.13 -1.37
N ALA A 73 2.62 -13.40 -1.43
CA ALA A 73 2.54 -14.31 -0.30
C ALA A 73 3.42 -13.87 0.88
N LEU A 74 4.60 -13.30 0.62
CA LEU A 74 5.45 -12.72 1.67
C LEU A 74 4.83 -11.46 2.27
N MET A 75 4.17 -10.61 1.47
CA MET A 75 3.49 -9.41 1.96
C MET A 75 2.29 -9.72 2.86
N MET A 76 1.68 -10.91 2.74
CA MET A 76 0.61 -11.36 3.64
C MET A 76 1.04 -11.54 5.09
N GLU A 77 2.35 -11.59 5.39
CA GLU A 77 2.84 -11.62 6.77
C GLU A 77 2.33 -10.43 7.59
N GLY A 78 2.17 -9.26 6.96
CA GLY A 78 1.64 -8.06 7.62
C GLY A 78 0.24 -8.26 8.23
N VAL A 79 -0.57 -9.15 7.65
CA VAL A 79 -1.92 -9.47 8.16
C VAL A 79 -1.88 -10.08 9.56
N ARG A 80 -0.79 -10.76 9.93
CA ARG A 80 -0.64 -11.35 11.28
C ARG A 80 -0.60 -10.31 12.40
N HIS A 81 -0.28 -9.06 12.08
CA HIS A 81 -0.24 -7.98 13.06
C HIS A 81 -1.61 -7.33 13.31
N ILE A 82 -2.65 -7.77 12.61
CA ILE A 82 -4.02 -7.28 12.80
C ILE A 82 -4.64 -7.99 14.00
N ASP A 83 -5.23 -7.22 14.92
CA ASP A 83 -5.96 -7.78 16.05
C ASP A 83 -7.32 -8.32 15.60
N PHE A 84 -7.38 -9.62 15.29
CA PHE A 84 -8.62 -10.29 14.90
C PHE A 84 -9.58 -10.53 16.07
N SER A 85 -9.18 -10.26 17.32
CA SER A 85 -10.05 -10.40 18.48
C SER A 85 -11.03 -9.24 18.63
N ASP A 86 -10.69 -8.05 18.12
CA ASP A 86 -11.59 -6.90 18.07
C ASP A 86 -12.33 -6.85 16.72
N PHE A 87 -13.66 -7.00 16.76
CA PHE A 87 -14.51 -6.91 15.57
C PHE A 87 -14.42 -5.55 14.86
N THR A 88 -14.14 -4.48 15.60
CA THR A 88 -14.01 -3.12 15.06
C THR A 88 -12.71 -2.90 14.28
N GLU A 89 -11.71 -3.78 14.46
CA GLU A 89 -10.46 -3.81 13.70
C GLU A 89 -10.51 -4.87 12.60
N SER A 90 -11.08 -6.05 12.90
CA SER A 90 -11.08 -7.20 12.00
C SER A 90 -12.02 -7.05 10.80
N LEU A 91 -13.21 -6.47 10.98
CA LEU A 91 -14.16 -6.29 9.87
C LEU A 91 -13.63 -5.31 8.80
N PRO A 92 -13.11 -4.11 9.15
CA PRO A 92 -12.51 -3.20 8.18
C PRO A 92 -11.29 -3.80 7.45
N ALA A 93 -10.44 -4.52 8.18
CA ALA A 93 -9.29 -5.22 7.60
C ALA A 93 -9.72 -6.30 6.60
N PHE A 94 -10.71 -7.12 6.98
CA PHE A 94 -11.27 -8.15 6.12
C PHE A 94 -11.88 -7.56 4.85
N LEU A 95 -12.71 -6.51 4.98
CA LEU A 95 -13.31 -5.83 3.83
C LEU A 95 -12.24 -5.25 2.90
N THR A 96 -11.18 -4.66 3.46
CA THR A 96 -10.07 -4.14 2.67
C THR A 96 -9.43 -5.25 1.84
N ILE A 97 -9.12 -6.39 2.44
CA ILE A 97 -8.45 -7.52 1.77
C ILE A 97 -9.35 -8.13 0.68
N VAL A 98 -10.64 -8.29 0.94
CA VAL A 98 -11.56 -8.98 0.02
C VAL A 98 -12.05 -8.08 -1.11
N LEU A 99 -12.28 -6.79 -0.83
CA LEU A 99 -12.81 -5.88 -1.85
C LEU A 99 -11.76 -5.49 -2.90
N MET A 100 -10.46 -5.50 -2.58
CA MET A 100 -9.42 -5.23 -3.58
C MET A 100 -9.50 -6.16 -4.79
N PRO A 101 -9.46 -7.51 -4.66
CA PRO A 101 -9.57 -8.41 -5.79
C PRO A 101 -10.98 -8.41 -6.40
N PHE A 102 -12.04 -8.30 -5.60
CA PHE A 102 -13.41 -8.33 -6.12
C PHE A 102 -13.81 -7.09 -6.90
N THR A 103 -13.19 -5.94 -6.59
CA THR A 103 -13.41 -4.69 -7.34
C THR A 103 -12.33 -4.43 -8.39
N TYR A 104 -11.34 -5.32 -8.51
CA TYR A 104 -10.14 -5.13 -9.33
C TYR A 104 -9.45 -3.77 -9.10
N SER A 105 -9.59 -3.20 -7.90
CA SER A 105 -9.13 -1.86 -7.55
C SER A 105 -8.65 -1.79 -6.11
N ILE A 106 -7.35 -1.56 -5.95
CA ILE A 106 -6.72 -1.33 -4.64
C ILE A 106 -7.38 -0.14 -3.95
N ALA A 107 -7.63 0.94 -4.69
CA ALA A 107 -8.22 2.16 -4.17
C ALA A 107 -9.62 1.93 -3.58
N ASN A 108 -10.45 1.10 -4.23
CA ASN A 108 -11.80 0.81 -3.75
C ASN A 108 -11.77 -0.05 -2.48
N GLY A 109 -10.88 -1.05 -2.42
CA GLY A 109 -10.70 -1.86 -1.22
C GLY A 109 -10.23 -1.04 -0.01
N ILE A 110 -9.20 -0.20 -0.18
CA ILE A 110 -8.72 0.71 0.88
C ILE A 110 -9.83 1.66 1.33
N SER A 111 -10.56 2.22 0.37
CA SER A 111 -11.65 3.16 0.66
C SER A 111 -12.74 2.54 1.54
N ALA A 112 -13.14 1.30 1.24
CA ALA A 112 -14.14 0.60 2.04
C ALA A 112 -13.67 0.39 3.48
N GLY A 113 -12.42 -0.07 3.67
CA GLY A 113 -11.84 -0.19 5.02
C GLY A 113 -11.78 1.13 5.77
N LEU A 114 -11.34 2.20 5.10
CA LEU A 114 -11.20 3.53 5.68
C LEU A 114 -12.53 4.15 6.10
N VAL A 115 -13.63 3.82 5.41
CA VAL A 115 -14.98 4.28 5.79
C VAL A 115 -15.55 3.42 6.92
N VAL A 116 -15.41 2.10 6.83
CA VAL A 116 -16.01 1.17 7.80
C VAL A 116 -15.32 1.25 9.17
N TYR A 117 -14.00 1.48 9.22
CA TYR A 117 -13.24 1.58 10.47
C TYR A 117 -13.76 2.65 11.46
N PRO A 118 -13.76 3.96 11.12
CA PRO A 118 -14.27 5.00 12.01
C PRO A 118 -15.77 4.82 12.27
N LEU A 119 -16.54 4.32 11.30
CA LEU A 119 -17.97 4.09 11.45
C LEU A 119 -18.26 3.02 12.52
N LEU A 120 -17.57 1.88 12.48
CA LEU A 120 -17.74 0.82 13.49
C LEU A 120 -17.30 1.29 14.88
N LYS A 121 -16.14 1.95 14.98
CA LYS A 121 -15.67 2.50 16.26
C LYS A 121 -16.66 3.53 16.83
N LEU A 122 -17.28 4.34 15.97
CA LEU A 122 -18.32 5.29 16.39
C LEU A 122 -19.58 4.59 16.92
N ILE A 123 -20.12 3.61 16.18
CA ILE A 123 -21.35 2.90 16.54
C ILE A 123 -21.18 2.06 17.81
N THR A 124 -19.99 1.49 18.01
CA THR A 124 -19.64 0.69 19.21
C THR A 124 -19.29 1.55 20.44
N GLY A 125 -19.40 2.88 20.34
CA GLY A 125 -19.10 3.81 21.44
C GLY A 125 -17.60 4.05 21.69
N ARG A 126 -16.72 3.46 20.88
CA ARG A 126 -15.25 3.60 20.94
C ARG A 126 -14.71 4.70 20.03
N GLY A 127 -15.56 5.64 19.60
CA GLY A 127 -15.19 6.65 18.60
C GLY A 127 -14.01 7.56 19.00
N ARG A 128 -13.71 7.67 20.30
CA ARG A 128 -12.55 8.44 20.82
C ARG A 128 -11.19 7.76 20.59
N GLU A 129 -11.16 6.47 20.29
CA GLU A 129 -9.93 5.74 19.94
C GLU A 129 -9.40 6.16 18.56
N VAL A 130 -10.29 6.66 17.70
CA VAL A 130 -9.98 7.03 16.34
C VAL A 130 -9.64 8.52 16.27
N HIS A 131 -8.49 8.83 15.68
CA HIS A 131 -8.08 10.22 15.49
C HIS A 131 -9.05 10.95 14.55
N TRP A 132 -9.39 12.21 14.87
CA TRP A 132 -10.39 13.01 14.14
C TRP A 132 -10.15 13.08 12.62
N ILE A 133 -8.88 13.05 12.21
CA ILE A 133 -8.47 13.11 10.81
C ILE A 133 -9.01 11.92 10.00
N ILE A 134 -9.16 10.74 10.61
CA ILE A 134 -9.68 9.54 9.94
C ILE A 134 -11.16 9.73 9.60
N TYR A 135 -11.93 10.40 10.47
CA TYR A 135 -13.32 10.75 10.16
C TYR A 135 -13.41 11.72 8.99
N VAL A 136 -12.53 12.72 8.93
CA VAL A 136 -12.47 13.65 7.79
C VAL A 136 -12.14 12.91 6.50
N LEU A 137 -11.16 12.02 6.53
CA LEU A 137 -10.80 11.19 5.37
C LEU A 137 -11.95 10.28 4.95
N ALA A 138 -12.65 9.65 5.89
CA ALA A 138 -13.82 8.83 5.59
C ALA A 138 -14.93 9.63 4.92
N VAL A 139 -15.21 10.85 5.39
CA VAL A 139 -16.19 11.75 4.75
C VAL A 139 -15.75 12.14 3.34
N LEU A 140 -14.46 12.46 3.14
CA LEU A 140 -13.93 12.77 1.81
C LEU A 140 -14.03 11.59 0.84
N VAL A 141 -13.76 10.37 1.31
CA VAL A 141 -13.92 9.15 0.50
C VAL A 141 -15.37 8.92 0.14
N VAL A 142 -16.30 9.06 1.09
CA VAL A 142 -17.74 8.96 0.81
C VAL A 142 -18.18 10.03 -0.20
N ALA A 143 -17.72 11.27 -0.03
CA ALA A 143 -17.99 12.35 -0.98
C ALA A 143 -17.45 12.02 -2.38
N ARG A 144 -16.24 11.46 -2.49
CA ARG A 144 -15.68 11.00 -3.76
C ARG A 144 -16.62 9.99 -4.43
N PHE A 145 -17.11 8.98 -3.72
CA PHE A 145 -18.03 8.00 -4.33
C PHE A 145 -19.38 8.58 -4.75
N ILE A 146 -19.87 9.60 -4.03
CA ILE A 146 -21.15 10.25 -4.36
C ILE A 146 -21.01 11.20 -5.56
N PHE A 147 -19.95 12.02 -5.60
CA PHE A 147 -19.78 13.08 -6.60
C PHE A 147 -18.97 12.66 -7.84
N LEU A 148 -18.05 11.71 -7.69
CA LEU A 148 -17.16 11.21 -8.74
C LEU A 148 -17.53 9.77 -9.14
N SER A 149 -18.84 9.50 -9.25
CA SER A 149 -19.36 8.25 -9.81
C SER A 149 -19.13 8.20 -11.32
N GLU A 150 -17.88 7.94 -11.74
CA GLU A 150 -17.55 7.37 -13.06
C GLU A 150 -17.53 5.83 -12.99
#